data_AF-A0A1I4JE94-F1
#
_entry.id   AF-A0A1I4JE94-F1
#
_cell.length_a   1.000
_cell.length_b   1.000
_cell.length_c   1.000
_cell.angle_alpha   90.00
_cell.angle_beta   90.00
_cell.angle_gamma   90.00
#
_symmetry.space_group_name_H-M   'P 1'
#
loop_
_entity.id
_entity.type
_entity.pdbx_description
1 polymer ?
#
loop_
_entity_poly.entity_id
_entity_poly.type
_entity_poly.pdbx_seq_one_letter_code
_entity_poly.pdbx_strand_id
1 'polypeptide(L)'
;MRIAMIGSGYVGLVSGACFADFGHEVICVDKDPQKIAALEAGRMPIYEPGLETLVADNVRAKRLSFTTDLKPAVAGADAVFIAVGTPSRRGDGFADLSYVYAAAREIAQAVTGYTVVVTKSTVPVGTGDEVERIIREANPHAEVGVASNPEFLREGAAIGDFKVPDRIVIGAEDERAAEVMREVYRPLYLNAAPILVTGRRTAELTKYAANAFLATKITFINEIA
;
A
#
# COMPACT_ATOMS: atom_id res chain seq x y z
N MET A 1 3.74 -15.05 -3.93
CA MET A 1 4.68 -13.95 -3.72
C MET A 1 4.70 -13.64 -2.23
N ARG A 2 5.84 -13.16 -1.75
CA ARG A 2 6.03 -12.70 -0.38
C ARG A 2 5.94 -11.18 -0.35
N ILE A 3 4.99 -10.66 0.41
CA ILE A 3 4.64 -9.25 0.46
C ILE A 3 4.81 -8.74 1.89
N ALA A 4 5.56 -7.66 2.06
CA ALA A 4 5.54 -6.89 3.30
C ALA A 4 4.59 -5.70 3.15
N MET A 5 3.75 -5.45 4.14
CA MET A 5 2.81 -4.33 4.18
C MET A 5 3.15 -3.41 5.36
N ILE A 6 3.79 -2.28 5.09
CA ILE A 6 4.24 -1.34 6.12
C ILE A 6 3.11 -0.35 6.42
N GLY A 7 2.59 -0.42 7.63
CA GLY A 7 1.40 0.27 8.11
C GLY A 7 0.20 -0.67 8.16
N SER A 8 -0.45 -0.74 9.33
CA SER A 8 -1.66 -1.55 9.55
C SER A 8 -2.88 -0.67 9.92
N GLY A 9 -2.91 0.55 9.37
CA GLY A 9 -4.13 1.36 9.32
C GLY A 9 -5.14 0.81 8.32
N TYR A 10 -6.19 1.58 8.03
CA TYR A 10 -7.28 1.15 7.15
C TYR A 10 -6.81 0.58 5.81
N VAL A 11 -6.03 1.36 5.06
CA VAL A 11 -5.50 0.96 3.75
C VAL A 11 -4.62 -0.28 3.84
N GLY A 12 -3.65 -0.26 4.76
CA GLY A 12 -2.65 -1.32 4.87
C GLY A 12 -3.25 -2.65 5.32
N LEU A 13 -4.11 -2.63 6.35
CA LEU A 13 -4.74 -3.84 6.88
C LEU A 13 -5.69 -4.49 5.88
N VAL A 14 -6.56 -3.70 5.24
CA VAL A 14 -7.48 -4.23 4.20
C VAL A 14 -6.68 -4.79 3.02
N SER A 15 -5.72 -4.03 2.50
CA SER A 15 -4.89 -4.47 1.36
C SER A 15 -4.11 -5.74 1.70
N GLY A 16 -3.48 -5.81 2.87
CA GLY A 16 -2.71 -6.97 3.31
C GLY A 16 -3.58 -8.21 3.48
N ALA A 17 -4.76 -8.08 4.08
CA ALA A 17 -5.71 -9.18 4.22
C ALA A 17 -6.23 -9.68 2.86
N CYS A 18 -6.55 -8.78 1.94
CA CYS A 18 -6.99 -9.15 0.60
C CYS A 18 -5.87 -9.81 -0.23
N PHE A 19 -4.63 -9.33 -0.14
CA PHE A 19 -3.50 -9.99 -0.81
C PHE A 19 -3.22 -11.39 -0.25
N ALA A 20 -3.36 -11.57 1.06
CA ALA A 20 -3.25 -12.91 1.67
C ALA A 20 -4.37 -13.84 1.18
N ASP A 21 -5.58 -13.30 1.01
CA ASP A 21 -6.72 -14.03 0.46
C ASP A 21 -6.53 -14.43 -1.01
N PHE A 22 -5.76 -13.65 -1.77
CA PHE A 22 -5.32 -13.99 -3.13
C PHE A 22 -4.22 -15.07 -3.16
N GLY A 23 -3.80 -15.58 -2.01
CA GLY A 23 -2.82 -16.66 -1.89
C GLY A 23 -1.38 -16.19 -1.73
N HIS A 24 -1.13 -14.89 -1.54
CA HIS A 24 0.21 -14.40 -1.20
C HIS A 24 0.55 -14.67 0.27
N GLU A 25 1.85 -14.71 0.56
CA GLU A 25 2.34 -14.66 1.94
C GLU A 25 2.52 -13.19 2.30
N VAL A 26 1.77 -12.69 3.29
CA VAL A 26 1.74 -11.29 3.67
C VAL A 26 2.14 -11.12 5.12
N ILE A 27 3.08 -10.20 5.35
CA ILE A 27 3.50 -9.79 6.69
C ILE A 27 3.16 -8.30 6.86
N CYS A 28 2.19 -8.00 7.72
CA CYS A 28 1.82 -6.64 8.06
C CYS A 28 2.70 -6.12 9.21
N VAL A 29 3.34 -4.97 9.00
CA VAL A 29 4.27 -4.35 9.93
C VAL A 29 3.71 -3.04 10.45
N ASP A 30 3.74 -2.82 11.76
CA ASP A 30 3.38 -1.54 12.37
C ASP A 30 4.25 -1.27 13.59
N LYS A 31 4.59 0.00 13.83
CA LYS A 31 5.42 0.37 14.99
C LYS A 31 4.66 0.38 16.30
N ASP A 32 3.32 0.36 16.25
CA ASP A 32 2.48 0.32 17.44
C ASP A 32 2.34 -1.12 17.98
N PRO A 33 3.00 -1.46 19.10
CA PRO A 33 2.94 -2.80 19.66
C PRO A 33 1.55 -3.16 20.19
N GLN A 34 0.75 -2.18 20.62
CA GLN A 34 -0.60 -2.44 21.11
C GLN A 34 -1.52 -2.86 19.95
N LYS A 35 -1.35 -2.21 18.79
CA LYS A 35 -2.08 -2.56 17.57
C LYS A 35 -1.71 -3.95 17.07
N ILE A 36 -0.41 -4.27 17.01
CA ILE A 36 0.04 -5.61 16.62
C ILE A 36 -0.49 -6.68 17.58
N ALA A 37 -0.38 -6.47 18.90
CA ALA A 37 -0.91 -7.42 19.88
C ALA A 37 -2.44 -7.60 19.79
N ALA A 38 -3.18 -6.54 19.42
CA ALA A 38 -4.61 -6.64 19.16
C ALA A 38 -4.91 -7.50 17.92
N LEU A 39 -4.19 -7.27 16.82
CA LEU A 39 -4.33 -8.02 15.56
C LEU A 39 -3.99 -9.49 15.74
N GLU A 40 -2.89 -9.81 16.44
CA GLU A 40 -2.51 -11.18 16.79
C GLU A 40 -3.57 -11.89 17.65
N ALA A 41 -4.27 -11.15 18.49
CA ALA A 41 -5.39 -11.63 19.29
C ALA A 41 -6.74 -11.62 18.53
N GLY A 42 -6.74 -11.36 17.22
CA GLY A 42 -7.93 -11.34 16.37
C GLY A 42 -8.83 -10.11 16.56
N ARG A 43 -8.39 -9.08 17.28
CA ARG A 43 -9.15 -7.85 17.51
C ARG A 43 -8.78 -6.77 16.50
N MET A 44 -9.73 -6.38 15.65
CA MET A 44 -9.49 -5.38 14.61
C MET A 44 -9.45 -3.96 15.19
N PRO A 45 -8.42 -3.14 14.85
CA PRO A 45 -8.32 -1.76 15.32
C PRO A 45 -9.22 -0.78 14.57
N ILE A 46 -9.92 -1.25 13.53
CA ILE A 46 -10.81 -0.50 12.65
C ILE A 46 -12.10 -1.28 12.42
N TYR A 47 -13.16 -0.58 12.05
CA TYR A 47 -14.39 -1.21 11.58
C TYR A 47 -14.40 -1.27 10.05
N GLU A 48 -14.49 -2.48 9.51
CA GLU A 48 -14.72 -2.73 8.08
C GLU A 48 -15.53 -4.04 7.94
N PRO A 49 -16.70 -4.03 7.28
CA PRO A 49 -17.54 -5.22 7.17
C PRO A 49 -16.81 -6.43 6.57
N GLY A 50 -16.71 -7.52 7.32
CA GLY A 50 -16.08 -8.77 6.88
C GLY A 50 -14.55 -8.86 7.10
N LEU A 51 -13.90 -7.79 7.56
CA LEU A 51 -12.45 -7.78 7.75
C LEU A 51 -11.98 -8.76 8.83
N GLU A 52 -12.68 -8.85 9.96
CA GLU A 52 -12.33 -9.75 11.06
C GLU A 52 -12.26 -11.21 10.59
N THR A 53 -13.28 -11.67 9.84
CA THR A 53 -13.32 -13.02 9.27
C THR A 53 -12.20 -13.22 8.25
N LEU A 54 -12.00 -12.25 7.34
CA LEU A 54 -10.96 -12.32 6.31
C LEU A 54 -9.55 -12.45 6.92
N VAL A 55 -9.27 -11.69 7.98
CA VAL A 55 -8.00 -11.76 8.72
C VAL A 55 -7.88 -13.10 9.44
N ALA A 56 -8.89 -13.51 10.20
CA ALA A 56 -8.86 -14.76 10.95
C ALA A 56 -8.62 -15.99 10.04
N ASP A 57 -9.24 -16.01 8.87
CA ASP A 57 -9.08 -17.09 7.89
C ASP A 57 -7.68 -17.14 7.30
N ASN A 58 -7.09 -15.99 6.96
CA ASN A 58 -5.75 -15.94 6.38
C ASN A 58 -4.62 -16.13 7.41
N VAL A 59 -4.84 -15.74 8.67
CA VAL A 59 -3.96 -16.09 9.79
C VAL A 59 -3.98 -17.61 10.02
N ARG A 60 -5.17 -18.23 10.07
CA ARG A 60 -5.31 -19.69 10.21
C ARG A 60 -4.66 -20.45 9.05
N ALA A 61 -4.74 -19.89 7.84
CA ALA A 61 -4.09 -20.43 6.65
C ALA A 61 -2.57 -20.14 6.57
N LYS A 62 -2.00 -19.43 7.56
CA LYS A 62 -0.59 -19.02 7.61
C LYS A 62 -0.14 -18.18 6.41
N ARG A 63 -1.06 -17.43 5.80
CA ARG A 63 -0.79 -16.49 4.72
C ARG A 63 -0.73 -15.04 5.19
N LEU A 64 -1.22 -14.75 6.38
CA LEU A 64 -1.16 -13.43 6.99
C LEU A 64 -0.53 -13.51 8.37
N SER A 65 0.45 -12.66 8.64
CA SER A 65 1.03 -12.47 9.96
C SER A 65 1.27 -10.99 10.25
N PHE A 66 1.50 -10.68 11.53
CA PHE A 66 1.68 -9.33 12.04
C PHE A 66 3.00 -9.27 12.81
N THR A 67 3.70 -8.14 12.77
CA THR A 67 4.93 -7.94 13.54
C THR A 67 5.22 -6.45 13.75
N THR A 68 6.01 -6.13 14.78
CA THR A 68 6.64 -4.81 14.93
C THR A 68 8.02 -4.76 14.29
N ASP A 69 8.61 -5.90 13.93
CA ASP A 69 9.95 -5.98 13.35
C ASP A 69 9.89 -5.95 11.81
N LEU A 70 10.34 -4.84 11.23
CA LEU A 70 10.35 -4.61 9.79
C LEU A 70 11.38 -5.49 9.07
N LYS A 71 12.54 -5.73 9.68
CA LYS A 71 13.67 -6.36 9.01
C LYS A 71 13.35 -7.77 8.48
N PRO A 72 12.83 -8.72 9.28
CA PRO A 72 12.50 -10.04 8.79
C PRO A 72 11.33 -10.04 7.80
N ALA A 73 10.42 -9.05 7.88
CA ALA A 73 9.31 -8.91 6.94
C ALA A 73 9.80 -8.50 5.55
N VAL A 74 10.76 -7.58 5.47
CA VAL A 74 11.32 -7.04 4.22
C VAL A 74 12.38 -7.96 3.60
N ALA A 75 13.22 -8.60 4.42
CA ALA A 75 14.30 -9.44 3.93
C ALA A 75 13.76 -10.62 3.11
N GLY A 76 13.91 -10.58 1.79
CA GLY A 76 13.42 -11.60 0.85
C GLY A 76 11.94 -11.45 0.46
N ALA A 77 11.37 -10.25 0.61
CA ALA A 77 10.07 -9.92 0.04
C ALA A 77 10.18 -9.59 -1.46
N ASP A 78 9.24 -10.07 -2.27
CA ASP A 78 9.13 -9.73 -3.68
C ASP A 78 8.64 -8.28 -3.86
N ALA A 79 7.70 -7.86 -2.99
CA ALA A 79 7.15 -6.51 -2.96
C ALA A 79 6.96 -6.01 -1.52
N VAL A 80 7.25 -4.73 -1.29
CA VAL A 80 7.08 -4.05 0.01
C VAL A 80 6.20 -2.82 -0.19
N PHE A 81 5.00 -2.85 0.36
CA PHE A 81 4.04 -1.76 0.26
C PHE A 81 4.22 -0.78 1.42
N ILE A 82 4.31 0.51 1.11
CA ILE A 82 4.27 1.61 2.07
C ILE A 82 2.83 2.14 2.13
N ALA A 83 2.10 1.75 3.17
CA ALA A 83 0.71 2.11 3.44
C ALA A 83 0.55 2.83 4.79
N VAL A 84 1.53 3.67 5.14
CA VAL A 84 1.50 4.53 6.33
C VAL A 84 0.65 5.78 6.09
N GLY A 85 0.23 6.43 7.18
CA GLY A 85 -0.55 7.66 7.07
C GLY A 85 0.26 8.81 6.49
N THR A 86 -0.40 9.69 5.74
CA THR A 86 0.14 10.95 5.21
C THR A 86 -0.75 12.12 5.66
N PRO A 87 -0.88 12.36 6.98
CA PRO A 87 -1.76 13.40 7.50
C PRO A 87 -1.31 14.78 7.03
N SER A 88 -2.22 15.76 7.08
CA SER A 88 -1.86 17.16 6.85
C SER A 88 -0.90 17.64 7.95
N ARG A 89 0.23 18.22 7.54
CA ARG A 89 1.19 18.89 8.41
C ARG A 89 0.52 20.08 9.08
N ARG A 90 0.77 20.21 10.38
CA ARG A 90 0.29 21.36 11.16
C ARG A 90 0.94 22.64 10.63
N GLY A 91 0.12 23.63 10.30
CA GLY A 91 0.56 24.97 9.91
C GLY A 91 0.26 25.31 8.45
N ASP A 92 0.75 24.50 7.50
CA ASP A 92 0.67 24.82 6.07
C ASP A 92 -0.18 23.85 5.23
N GLY A 93 -0.70 22.78 5.85
CA GLY A 93 -1.64 21.86 5.22
C GLY A 93 -1.03 20.90 4.21
N PHE A 94 0.28 20.95 3.96
CA PHE A 94 0.98 20.01 3.08
C PHE A 94 0.95 18.59 3.66
N ALA A 95 1.08 17.57 2.81
CA ALA A 95 1.17 16.19 3.29
C ALA A 95 2.44 15.98 4.13
N ASP A 96 2.30 15.37 5.31
CA ASP A 96 3.44 14.91 6.10
C ASP A 96 3.97 13.59 5.54
N LEU A 97 5.16 13.66 4.92
CA LEU A 97 5.84 12.51 4.30
C LEU A 97 6.90 11.89 5.22
N SER A 98 7.04 12.35 6.46
CA SER A 98 8.05 11.87 7.39
C SER A 98 7.96 10.35 7.62
N TYR A 99 6.74 9.81 7.73
CA TYR A 99 6.49 8.38 7.89
C TYR A 99 6.87 7.56 6.65
N VAL A 100 6.55 8.06 5.45
CA VAL A 100 6.90 7.42 4.18
C VAL A 100 8.42 7.35 4.01
N TYR A 101 9.11 8.47 4.26
CA TYR A 101 10.55 8.55 4.13
C TYR A 101 11.29 7.77 5.22
N ALA A 102 10.75 7.69 6.44
CA ALA A 102 11.29 6.81 7.47
C ALA A 102 11.17 5.33 7.07
N ALA A 103 10.00 4.92 6.57
CA ALA A 103 9.81 3.56 6.07
C ALA A 103 10.79 3.24 4.92
N ALA A 104 10.96 4.16 3.96
CA ALA A 104 11.90 3.97 2.85
C ALA A 104 13.35 3.73 3.33
N ARG A 105 13.83 4.48 4.34
CA ARG A 105 15.17 4.28 4.93
C ARG A 105 15.30 2.91 5.62
N GLU A 106 14.30 2.52 6.40
CA GLU A 106 14.31 1.23 7.11
C GLU A 106 14.25 0.05 6.12
N ILE A 107 13.45 0.17 5.06
CA ILE A 107 13.39 -0.81 3.97
C ILE A 107 14.77 -0.95 3.31
N ALA A 108 15.43 0.16 2.97
CA ALA A 108 16.75 0.14 2.33
C ALA A 108 17.81 -0.64 3.14
N GLN A 109 17.71 -0.62 4.47
CA GLN A 109 18.61 -1.34 5.37
C GLN A 109 18.26 -2.83 5.54
N ALA A 110 17.04 -3.23 5.15
CA ALA A 110 16.51 -4.57 5.37
C ALA A 110 16.37 -5.41 4.08
N VAL A 111 16.32 -4.78 2.92
CA VAL A 111 16.15 -5.48 1.63
C VAL A 111 17.29 -6.45 1.35
N THR A 112 16.93 -7.62 0.82
CA THR A 112 17.86 -8.65 0.36
C THR A 112 17.34 -9.24 -0.93
N GLY A 113 18.15 -9.25 -1.98
CA GLY A 113 17.71 -9.59 -3.33
C GLY A 113 16.90 -8.45 -3.97
N TYR A 114 16.34 -8.72 -5.15
CA TYR A 114 15.51 -7.74 -5.85
C TYR A 114 14.12 -7.62 -5.22
N THR A 115 13.73 -6.40 -4.89
CA THR A 115 12.43 -6.11 -4.27
C THR A 115 11.79 -4.89 -4.93
N VAL A 116 10.47 -4.92 -5.14
CA VAL A 116 9.73 -3.72 -5.56
C VAL A 116 9.15 -3.00 -4.36
N VAL A 117 9.57 -1.76 -4.13
CA VAL A 117 9.01 -0.89 -3.09
C VAL A 117 7.86 -0.08 -3.69
N VAL A 118 6.68 -0.23 -3.10
CA VAL A 118 5.42 0.25 -3.66
C VAL A 118 4.81 1.30 -2.74
N THR A 119 4.75 2.54 -3.20
CA THR A 119 4.03 3.58 -2.47
C THR A 119 2.54 3.44 -2.70
N LYS A 120 1.81 3.01 -1.67
CA LYS A 120 0.35 2.90 -1.65
C LYS A 120 -0.33 4.06 -0.91
N SER A 121 0.41 4.65 0.01
CA SER A 121 0.04 5.89 0.71
C SER A 121 -0.33 6.99 -0.30
N THR A 122 -1.33 7.81 0.00
CA THR A 122 -1.65 8.97 -0.86
C THR A 122 -0.56 10.03 -0.66
N VAL A 123 0.26 10.26 -1.68
CA VAL A 123 1.44 11.13 -1.62
C VAL A 123 1.49 12.11 -2.79
N PRO A 124 2.00 13.34 -2.60
CA PRO A 124 2.19 14.30 -3.68
C PRO A 124 3.09 13.77 -4.80
N VAL A 125 2.93 14.34 -5.99
CA VAL A 125 3.72 13.99 -7.18
C VAL A 125 5.21 14.22 -6.93
N GLY A 126 6.04 13.24 -7.30
CA GLY A 126 7.49 13.23 -7.10
C GLY A 126 7.94 12.48 -5.84
N THR A 127 7.02 12.05 -4.97
CA THR A 127 7.38 11.33 -3.74
C THR A 127 8.07 10.00 -4.03
N GLY A 128 7.66 9.28 -5.08
CA GLY A 128 8.31 8.05 -5.52
C GLY A 128 9.76 8.25 -5.97
N ASP A 129 10.08 9.41 -6.54
CA ASP A 129 11.45 9.77 -6.92
C ASP A 129 12.30 10.03 -5.67
N GLU A 130 11.72 10.69 -4.66
CA GLU A 130 12.37 10.89 -3.37
C GLU A 130 12.56 9.58 -2.59
N VAL A 131 11.59 8.67 -2.64
CA VAL A 131 11.73 7.31 -2.07
C VAL A 131 12.88 6.57 -2.75
N GLU A 132 12.96 6.60 -4.08
CA GLU A 132 14.06 6.00 -4.83
C GLU A 132 15.42 6.60 -4.44
N ARG A 133 15.51 7.93 -4.35
CA ARG A 133 16.73 8.63 -3.91
C ARG A 133 17.14 8.22 -2.50
N ILE A 134 16.20 8.21 -1.56
CA ILE A 134 16.44 7.84 -0.15
C ILE A 134 16.95 6.41 -0.03
N ILE A 135 16.36 5.47 -0.78
CA ILE A 135 16.79 4.07 -0.76
C ILE A 135 18.22 3.94 -1.28
N ARG A 136 18.54 4.57 -2.42
CA ARG A 136 19.89 4.53 -3.00
C ARG A 136 20.95 5.19 -2.12
N GLU A 137 20.60 6.27 -1.43
CA GLU A 137 21.51 6.93 -0.48
C GLU A 137 21.77 6.08 0.76
N ALA A 138 20.74 5.43 1.30
CA ALA A 138 20.87 4.60 2.49
C ALA A 138 21.55 3.24 2.19
N ASN A 139 21.36 2.70 0.98
CA ASN A 139 21.99 1.46 0.53
C ASN A 139 22.24 1.49 -0.99
N PRO A 140 23.44 1.91 -1.44
CA PRO A 140 23.79 1.97 -2.86
C PRO A 140 23.79 0.62 -3.58
N HIS A 141 23.80 -0.49 -2.84
CA HIS A 141 23.80 -1.85 -3.36
C HIS A 141 22.41 -2.49 -3.35
N ALA A 142 21.37 -1.78 -2.90
CA ALA A 142 20.01 -2.27 -2.90
C ALA A 142 19.50 -2.46 -4.34
N GLU A 143 19.10 -3.69 -4.68
CA GLU A 143 18.43 -3.99 -5.93
C GLU A 143 16.93 -3.70 -5.79
N VAL A 144 16.52 -2.43 -5.90
CA VAL A 144 15.13 -2.03 -5.67
C VAL A 144 14.54 -1.35 -6.89
N GLY A 145 13.36 -1.82 -7.33
CA GLY A 145 12.45 -1.07 -8.19
C GLY A 145 11.48 -0.26 -7.35
N VAL A 146 11.11 0.95 -7.78
CA VAL A 146 10.16 1.82 -7.04
C VAL A 146 8.92 2.08 -7.88
N ALA A 147 7.76 1.70 -7.34
CA ALA A 147 6.46 1.85 -7.97
C ALA A 147 5.50 2.69 -7.13
N SER A 148 4.51 3.28 -7.79
CA SER A 148 3.35 3.93 -7.17
C SER A 148 2.10 3.09 -7.47
N ASN A 149 1.35 2.71 -6.44
CA ASN A 149 0.09 1.98 -6.58
C ASN A 149 -0.95 2.58 -5.63
N PRO A 150 -1.54 3.74 -6.02
CA PRO A 150 -2.53 4.38 -5.17
C PRO A 150 -3.73 3.46 -4.94
N GLU A 151 -4.34 3.63 -3.77
CA GLU A 151 -5.61 2.97 -3.43
C GLU A 151 -6.81 3.84 -3.82
N PHE A 152 -7.98 3.24 -4.01
CA PHE A 152 -9.24 3.96 -4.30
C PHE A 152 -10.41 3.38 -3.49
N LEU A 153 -10.12 2.96 -2.26
CA LEU A 153 -11.05 2.27 -1.39
C LEU A 153 -11.94 3.27 -0.67
N ARG A 154 -13.20 2.91 -0.43
CA ARG A 154 -14.11 3.66 0.43
C ARG A 154 -14.18 3.03 1.80
N GLU A 155 -14.17 3.87 2.84
CA GLU A 155 -14.38 3.38 4.21
C GLU A 155 -15.78 2.74 4.34
N GLY A 156 -15.84 1.52 4.87
CA GLY A 156 -17.07 0.73 5.00
C GLY A 156 -17.41 -0.18 3.81
N ALA A 157 -16.64 -0.12 2.72
CA ALA A 157 -16.83 -0.95 1.52
C ALA A 157 -15.50 -1.38 0.86
N ALA A 158 -14.38 -1.24 1.57
CA ALA A 158 -13.04 -1.41 1.02
C ALA A 158 -12.73 -2.84 0.59
N ILE A 159 -13.25 -3.86 1.26
CA ILE A 159 -13.03 -5.25 0.80
C ILE A 159 -13.66 -5.47 -0.58
N GLY A 160 -14.87 -4.96 -0.77
CA GLY A 160 -15.56 -5.00 -2.07
C GLY A 160 -14.80 -4.22 -3.13
N ASP A 161 -14.44 -2.97 -2.82
CA ASP A 161 -13.68 -2.09 -3.71
C ASP A 161 -12.30 -2.67 -4.08
N PHE A 162 -11.65 -3.39 -3.17
CA PHE A 162 -10.35 -4.01 -3.43
C PHE A 162 -10.48 -5.28 -4.28
N LYS A 163 -11.49 -6.12 -4.01
CA LYS A 163 -11.68 -7.39 -4.73
C LYS A 163 -12.27 -7.18 -6.12
N VAL A 164 -13.09 -6.15 -6.31
CA VAL A 164 -13.72 -5.83 -7.61
C VAL A 164 -13.46 -4.36 -7.94
N PRO A 165 -12.21 -3.97 -8.21
CA PRO A 165 -11.88 -2.58 -8.48
C PRO A 165 -12.31 -2.18 -9.89
N ASP A 166 -12.75 -0.92 -10.07
CA ASP A 166 -13.01 -0.36 -11.40
C ASP A 166 -11.75 -0.38 -12.30
N ARG A 167 -10.58 -0.23 -11.66
CA ARG A 167 -9.24 -0.22 -12.27
C ARG A 167 -8.17 -0.34 -11.20
N ILE A 168 -6.99 -0.80 -11.60
CA ILE A 168 -5.78 -0.81 -10.79
C ILE A 168 -4.75 0.07 -11.48
N VAL A 169 -4.23 1.09 -10.79
CA VAL A 169 -3.21 2.00 -11.34
C VAL A 169 -1.84 1.57 -10.84
N ILE A 170 -0.89 1.37 -11.75
CA ILE A 170 0.51 1.04 -11.45
C ILE A 170 1.39 2.08 -12.16
N GLY A 171 2.09 2.88 -11.38
CA GLY A 171 3.12 3.78 -11.87
C GLY A 171 4.50 3.16 -11.67
N ALA A 172 5.23 2.89 -12.73
CA ALA A 172 6.58 2.35 -12.68
C ALA A 172 7.43 2.91 -13.82
N GLU A 173 8.74 3.05 -13.62
CA GLU A 173 9.68 3.54 -14.64
C GLU A 173 10.47 2.41 -15.30
N ASP A 174 10.42 1.19 -14.74
CA ASP A 174 11.06 0.00 -15.29
C ASP A 174 10.05 -1.16 -15.45
N GLU A 175 10.22 -1.92 -16.53
CA GLU A 175 9.30 -3.02 -16.88
C GLU A 175 9.36 -4.15 -15.83
N ARG A 176 10.52 -4.39 -15.22
CA ARG A 176 10.68 -5.44 -14.19
C ARG A 176 9.81 -5.15 -12.97
N ALA A 177 9.75 -3.90 -12.51
CA ALA A 177 8.85 -3.50 -11.43
C ALA A 177 7.38 -3.60 -11.84
N ALA A 178 7.05 -3.22 -13.08
CA ALA A 178 5.69 -3.36 -13.61
C ALA A 178 5.24 -4.83 -13.69
N GLU A 179 6.11 -5.75 -14.11
CA GLU A 179 5.86 -7.20 -14.15
C GLU A 179 5.60 -7.79 -12.76
N VAL A 180 6.42 -7.45 -11.76
CA VAL A 180 6.18 -7.86 -10.36
C VAL A 180 4.80 -7.38 -9.90
N MET A 181 4.44 -6.13 -10.20
CA MET A 181 3.13 -5.60 -9.82
C MET A 181 1.96 -6.25 -10.59
N ARG A 182 2.17 -6.66 -11.85
CA ARG A 182 1.17 -7.46 -12.57
C ARG A 182 0.98 -8.84 -11.93
N GLU A 183 2.06 -9.47 -11.48
CA GLU A 183 1.98 -10.76 -10.77
C GLU A 183 1.28 -10.65 -9.40
N VAL A 184 1.51 -9.56 -8.66
CA VAL A 184 0.79 -9.26 -7.41
C VAL A 184 -0.73 -9.18 -7.64
N TYR A 185 -1.16 -8.63 -8.78
CA TYR A 185 -2.57 -8.48 -9.10
C TYR A 185 -3.14 -9.58 -10.01
N ARG A 186 -2.32 -10.55 -10.45
CA ARG A 186 -2.74 -11.65 -11.33
C ARG A 186 -3.97 -12.41 -10.82
N PRO A 187 -4.17 -12.65 -9.51
CA PRO A 187 -5.37 -13.31 -9.00
C PRO A 187 -6.68 -12.58 -9.31
N LEU A 188 -6.64 -11.27 -9.58
CA LEU A 188 -7.80 -10.47 -9.98
C LEU A 188 -8.17 -10.59 -11.47
N TYR A 189 -7.40 -11.34 -12.27
CA TYR A 189 -7.70 -11.56 -13.69
C TYR A 189 -9.13 -12.06 -13.94
N LEU A 190 -9.66 -12.90 -13.04
CA LEU A 190 -11.03 -13.43 -13.13
C LEU A 190 -12.10 -12.33 -13.11
N ASN A 191 -11.82 -11.18 -12.48
CA ASN A 191 -12.74 -10.06 -12.38
C ASN A 191 -12.59 -9.08 -13.57
N ALA A 192 -11.66 -9.36 -14.50
CA ALA A 192 -11.36 -8.54 -15.67
C ALA A 192 -11.09 -7.06 -15.36
N ALA A 193 -10.63 -6.75 -14.14
CA ALA A 193 -10.31 -5.39 -13.73
C ALA A 193 -9.12 -4.87 -14.55
N PRO A 194 -9.25 -3.70 -15.22
CA PRO A 194 -8.17 -3.17 -16.06
C PRO A 194 -6.99 -2.73 -15.19
N ILE A 195 -5.79 -3.20 -15.56
CA ILE A 195 -4.52 -2.74 -15.00
C ILE A 195 -3.96 -1.63 -15.90
N LEU A 196 -3.91 -0.42 -15.37
CA LEU A 196 -3.38 0.77 -16.04
C LEU A 196 -1.93 0.99 -15.62
N VAL A 197 -1.00 0.64 -16.50
CA VAL A 197 0.43 0.92 -16.29
C VAL A 197 0.75 2.30 -16.86
N THR A 198 1.31 3.18 -16.03
CA THR A 198 1.69 4.55 -16.37
C THR A 198 3.10 4.87 -15.85
N GLY A 199 3.60 6.09 -16.11
CA GLY A 199 4.73 6.64 -15.35
C GLY A 199 4.38 6.82 -13.87
N ARG A 200 5.39 6.84 -13.00
CA ARG A 200 5.24 6.91 -11.54
C ARG A 200 4.53 8.19 -11.09
N ARG A 201 4.99 9.34 -11.62
CA ARG A 201 4.38 10.66 -11.34
C ARG A 201 2.92 10.75 -11.80
N THR A 202 2.58 10.09 -12.91
CA THR A 202 1.21 10.04 -13.41
C THR A 202 0.30 9.27 -12.47
N ALA A 203 0.75 8.14 -11.92
CA ALA A 203 -0.02 7.37 -10.94
C ALA A 203 -0.26 8.16 -9.64
N GLU A 204 0.76 8.86 -9.14
CA GLU A 204 0.64 9.74 -7.96
C GLU A 204 -0.40 10.84 -8.20
N LEU A 205 -0.33 11.52 -9.36
CA LEU A 205 -1.30 12.56 -9.72
C LEU A 205 -2.73 12.01 -9.84
N THR A 206 -2.88 10.80 -10.37
CA THR A 206 -4.20 10.18 -10.62
C THR A 206 -5.03 10.08 -9.34
N LYS A 207 -4.39 9.78 -8.20
CA LYS A 207 -5.09 9.71 -6.91
C LYS A 207 -5.68 11.06 -6.50
N TYR A 208 -4.86 12.11 -6.57
CA TYR A 208 -5.30 13.47 -6.23
C TYR A 208 -6.37 13.97 -7.20
N ALA A 209 -6.19 13.75 -8.50
CA ALA A 209 -7.15 14.16 -9.51
C ALA A 209 -8.52 13.48 -9.30
N ALA A 210 -8.55 12.18 -9.01
CA ALA A 210 -9.79 11.45 -8.76
C ALA A 210 -10.52 11.98 -7.51
N ASN A 211 -9.81 12.10 -6.38
CA ASN A 211 -10.41 12.60 -5.14
C ASN A 211 -10.88 14.05 -5.26
N ALA A 212 -10.08 14.92 -5.89
CA ALA A 212 -10.44 16.31 -6.14
C ALA A 212 -11.68 16.42 -7.03
N PHE A 213 -11.76 15.61 -8.10
CA PHE A 213 -12.90 15.64 -8.99
C PHE A 213 -14.20 15.16 -8.32
N LEU A 214 -14.12 14.13 -7.47
CA LEU A 214 -15.26 13.69 -6.66
C LEU A 214 -15.74 14.79 -5.71
N ALA A 215 -14.83 15.47 -5.02
CA ALA A 215 -15.15 16.60 -4.16
C ALA A 215 -15.81 17.74 -4.97
N THR A 216 -15.28 18.07 -6.15
CA THR A 216 -15.87 19.07 -7.05
C THR A 216 -17.32 18.72 -7.43
N LYS A 217 -17.62 17.46 -7.75
CA LYS A 217 -18.98 17.04 -8.10
C LYS A 217 -19.97 17.25 -6.93
N ILE A 218 -19.54 16.96 -5.71
CA ILE A 218 -20.36 17.15 -4.50
C ILE A 218 -20.58 18.63 -4.24
N THR A 219 -19.51 19.43 -4.23
CA THR A 219 -19.62 20.87 -4.02
C THR A 219 -20.45 21.55 -5.10
N PHE A 220 -20.29 21.13 -6.35
CA PHE A 220 -21.08 21.66 -7.47
C PHE A 220 -22.58 21.47 -7.25
N ILE A 221 -23.04 20.26 -6.88
CA ILE A 221 -24.48 20.04 -6.66
C ILE A 221 -24.98 20.76 -5.40
N ASN A 222 -24.16 20.90 -4.36
CA ASN A 222 -24.51 21.66 -3.17
C ASN A 222 -24.72 23.15 -3.46
N GLU A 223 -23.97 23.74 -4.41
CA GLU A 223 -24.15 25.13 -4.82
C GLU A 223 -25.38 25.35 -5.72
N ILE A 224 -25.91 24.29 -6.35
CA ILE A 224 -27.14 24.35 -7.16
C ILE A 224 -28.40 24.17 -6.28
N ALA A 225 -28.31 23.40 -5.20
CA ALA A 225 -29.41 23.04 -4.30
C ALA A 225 -29.84 24.19 -3.39
#